data_AF-A0AAP9AFD6-F1
#
_entry.id   AF-A0AAP9AFD6-F1
#
_cell.length_a   1.000
_cell.length_b   1.000
_cell.length_c   1.000
_cell.angle_alpha   90.00
_cell.angle_beta   90.00
_cell.angle_gamma   90.00
#
_symmetry.space_group_name_H-M   'P 1'
#
loop_
_entity.id
_entity.type
_entity.pdbx_description
1 polymer ?
#
loop_
_entity_poly.entity_id
_entity_poly.type
_entity_poly.pdbx_seq_one_letter_code
_entity_poly.pdbx_strand_id
1 'polypeptide(L)'
;MTETETLNEYAVSRLRAPLIALYQDPAQRTMQAVHTLLAHSGLYLKEQHDCLVICDGYDQTRTPVRAERVWPALTKAVMNSYEGGWQPVPHDIFRQVPPAERFAGGGLKARPVSDREWAKLRTGSGPQGALKREIFSDKESLWSYAVSHCRQDLEALISSGKFTWERGHELLARQGLLLMREKQGLVVMDAYNHDQTPVKASHVHPDLTLVRAEPHAGAFVRVPSDIFERVAPVSRYNPELAVSDRDIPGMKRDPELRRQRREARAAARDDLKARYSAWRANWQRPDLHNRERWQAIHDECRMRKARIRAQQRDPLVRKLHYHIAELQRMQALIALKESVKAERLELIGQGKWYPPSYRQWVEVEALKGDRAAISQLRGWDYRDRRHDNTQSTSNQRCVVLCEPGSAPLYYNMPGLKPALQKNGSIRFSDTDTGQHVCTDYGDRVVFRNGSDFASLQRELNRVSPVLFARDPKMGFAPEGNDIQFNQALAEMVGWYNVYRAGEEDQVRISRPDVDRMREQCEAFFRNAEAEQNTPAYISHEPRNDWKPPSPR
;
A
#
# COMPACT_ATOMS: atom_id res chain seq x y z
N MET A 1 36.30 -0.84 3.51
CA MET A 1 36.33 0.11 2.38
C MET A 1 36.69 -0.67 1.12
N THR A 2 35.69 -1.10 0.35
CA THR A 2 35.87 -1.61 -1.02
C THR A 2 34.62 -1.26 -1.80
N GLU A 3 34.65 -0.14 -2.49
CA GLU A 3 33.55 0.33 -3.33
C GLU A 3 33.44 -0.61 -4.53
N THR A 4 32.32 -1.32 -4.67
CA THR A 4 32.07 -2.13 -5.87
C THR A 4 31.57 -1.22 -6.98
N GLU A 5 32.51 -0.49 -7.56
CA GLU A 5 32.35 0.38 -8.72
C GLU A 5 31.75 -0.41 -9.89
N THR A 6 30.79 0.18 -10.61
CA THR A 6 30.26 -0.41 -11.85
C THR A 6 31.19 -0.15 -13.03
N LEU A 7 31.10 -0.95 -14.10
CA LEU A 7 31.94 -0.74 -15.31
C LEU A 7 31.82 0.68 -15.89
N ASN A 8 30.64 1.30 -15.76
CA ASN A 8 30.41 2.69 -16.18
C ASN A 8 31.11 3.69 -15.25
N GLU A 9 31.07 3.48 -13.93
CA GLU A 9 31.77 4.33 -12.96
C GLU A 9 33.29 4.20 -13.12
N TYR A 10 33.82 2.97 -13.26
CA TYR A 10 35.24 2.69 -13.51
C TYR A 10 35.73 3.33 -14.80
N ALA A 11 34.96 3.21 -15.88
CA ALA A 11 35.28 3.88 -17.13
C ALA A 11 35.26 5.42 -16.98
N VAL A 12 34.31 5.99 -16.22
CA VAL A 12 34.26 7.44 -15.95
C VAL A 12 35.43 7.89 -15.08
N SER A 13 35.78 7.17 -14.01
CA SER A 13 36.81 7.54 -13.05
C SER A 13 38.22 7.44 -13.65
N ARG A 14 38.47 6.44 -14.51
CA ARG A 14 39.76 6.23 -15.16
C ARG A 14 39.94 6.97 -16.49
N LEU A 15 38.93 6.99 -17.36
CA LEU A 15 39.12 7.46 -18.74
C LEU A 15 38.75 8.94 -18.96
N ARG A 16 37.83 9.51 -18.17
CA ARG A 16 37.20 10.80 -18.54
C ARG A 16 38.19 11.97 -18.56
N ALA A 17 39.06 12.10 -17.56
CA ALA A 17 40.05 13.18 -17.54
C ALA A 17 41.16 12.98 -18.60
N PRO A 18 41.77 11.78 -18.74
CA PRO A 18 42.72 11.51 -19.83
C PRO A 18 42.14 11.70 -21.25
N LEU A 19 40.89 11.30 -21.50
CA LEU A 19 40.23 11.51 -22.81
C LEU A 19 40.00 12.99 -23.11
N ILE A 20 39.66 13.81 -22.10
CA ILE A 20 39.54 15.27 -22.26
C ILE A 20 40.91 15.88 -22.59
N ALA A 21 41.99 15.45 -21.93
CA ALA A 21 43.34 15.93 -22.21
C ALA A 21 43.79 15.57 -23.64
N LEU A 22 43.60 14.32 -24.06
CA LEU A 22 43.88 13.84 -25.43
C LEU A 22 43.07 14.62 -26.48
N TYR A 23 41.82 14.96 -26.18
CA TYR A 23 41.01 15.81 -27.05
C TYR A 23 41.49 17.26 -27.11
N GLN A 24 42.11 17.78 -26.05
CA GLN A 24 42.61 19.16 -26.02
C GLN A 24 43.94 19.34 -26.76
N ASP A 25 44.80 18.32 -26.80
CA ASP A 25 46.08 18.35 -27.53
C ASP A 25 45.91 17.88 -29.00
N PRO A 26 46.01 18.78 -30.01
CA PRO A 26 45.85 18.40 -31.42
C PRO A 26 46.89 17.38 -31.90
N ALA A 27 48.09 17.34 -31.32
CA ALA A 27 49.17 16.44 -31.74
C ALA A 27 48.95 14.99 -31.28
N GLN A 28 48.02 14.75 -30.35
CA GLN A 28 47.73 13.42 -29.78
C GLN A 28 46.36 12.85 -30.21
N ARG A 29 45.61 13.54 -31.09
CA ARG A 29 44.30 13.12 -31.61
C ARG A 29 44.38 12.00 -32.66
N THR A 30 44.92 10.86 -32.26
CA THR A 30 44.96 9.63 -33.09
C THR A 30 44.12 8.53 -32.48
N MET A 31 43.56 7.64 -33.31
CA MET A 31 42.83 6.47 -32.81
C MET A 31 43.71 5.53 -31.98
N GLN A 32 45.00 5.41 -32.34
CA GLN A 32 45.94 4.58 -31.59
C GLN A 32 46.14 5.09 -30.15
N ALA A 33 46.17 6.41 -29.93
CA ALA A 33 46.26 6.99 -28.59
C ALA A 33 45.00 6.71 -27.76
N VAL A 34 43.80 6.81 -28.36
CA VAL A 34 42.53 6.47 -27.69
C VAL A 34 42.48 4.99 -27.29
N HIS A 35 42.87 4.08 -28.20
CA HIS A 35 42.92 2.64 -27.94
C HIS A 35 43.97 2.28 -26.87
N THR A 36 45.12 2.94 -26.87
CA THR A 36 46.18 2.78 -25.86
C THR A 36 45.69 3.18 -24.47
N LEU A 37 45.01 4.32 -24.36
CA LEU A 37 44.46 4.86 -23.12
C LEU A 37 43.38 3.93 -22.53
N LEU A 38 42.49 3.41 -23.38
CA LEU A 38 41.51 2.39 -23.00
C LEU A 38 42.19 1.09 -22.53
N ALA A 39 43.16 0.59 -23.30
CA ALA A 39 43.85 -0.66 -23.02
C ALA A 39 44.66 -0.61 -21.72
N HIS A 40 45.21 0.55 -21.36
CA HIS A 40 45.90 0.76 -20.08
C HIS A 40 44.99 0.54 -18.85
N SER A 41 43.68 0.76 -19.00
CA SER A 41 42.65 0.48 -17.98
C SER A 41 42.01 -0.92 -18.12
N GLY A 42 42.55 -1.80 -18.99
CA GLY A 42 41.96 -3.10 -19.27
C GLY A 42 40.66 -3.06 -20.10
N LEU A 43 40.36 -1.93 -20.74
CA LEU A 43 39.14 -1.69 -21.51
C LEU A 43 39.43 -1.59 -23.00
N TYR A 44 38.42 -1.76 -23.86
CA TYR A 44 38.56 -1.55 -25.30
C TYR A 44 37.29 -0.99 -25.92
N LEU A 45 37.42 -0.30 -27.06
CA LEU A 45 36.29 0.23 -27.82
C LEU A 45 35.78 -0.76 -28.87
N LYS A 46 34.47 -0.91 -28.98
CA LYS A 46 33.83 -1.71 -30.04
C LYS A 46 32.67 -0.92 -30.65
N GLU A 47 32.43 -1.13 -31.93
CA GLU A 47 31.23 -0.63 -32.59
C GLU A 47 30.07 -1.62 -32.39
N GLN A 48 28.91 -1.11 -31.98
CA GLN A 48 27.66 -1.86 -31.88
C GLN A 48 26.48 -0.95 -32.26
N HIS A 49 25.71 -1.35 -33.27
CA HIS A 49 24.51 -0.63 -33.73
C HIS A 49 24.77 0.87 -34.01
N ASP A 50 25.79 1.16 -34.84
CA ASP A 50 26.31 2.50 -35.16
C ASP A 50 26.80 3.36 -33.98
N CYS A 51 26.76 2.83 -32.75
CA CYS A 51 27.30 3.46 -31.55
C CYS A 51 28.66 2.88 -31.18
N LEU A 52 29.50 3.69 -30.55
CA LEU A 52 30.70 3.21 -29.87
C LEU A 52 30.33 2.75 -28.46
N VAL A 53 30.84 1.59 -28.05
CA VAL A 53 30.71 1.03 -26.71
C VAL A 53 32.07 0.66 -26.14
N ILE A 54 32.23 0.80 -24.83
CA ILE A 54 33.40 0.37 -24.06
C ILE A 54 33.10 -1.01 -23.48
N CYS A 55 34.01 -1.94 -23.74
CA CYS A 55 33.96 -3.34 -23.31
C CYS A 55 35.10 -3.64 -22.33
N ASP A 56 34.90 -4.62 -21.46
CA ASP A 56 35.93 -5.19 -20.59
C ASP A 56 36.81 -6.16 -21.41
N GLY A 57 38.13 -5.93 -21.42
CA GLY A 57 39.08 -6.76 -22.18
C GLY A 57 39.28 -8.16 -21.63
N TYR A 58 38.89 -8.41 -20.36
CA TYR A 58 39.09 -9.66 -19.66
C TYR A 58 37.80 -10.48 -19.48
N ASP A 59 36.63 -9.83 -19.50
CA ASP A 59 35.33 -10.50 -19.38
C ASP A 59 34.37 -10.01 -20.47
N GLN A 60 34.40 -10.72 -21.61
CA GLN A 60 33.56 -10.45 -22.78
C GLN A 60 32.06 -10.70 -22.54
N THR A 61 31.67 -11.28 -21.40
CA THR A 61 30.26 -11.53 -21.06
C THR A 61 29.59 -10.33 -20.40
N ARG A 62 30.36 -9.31 -20.00
CA ARG A 62 29.85 -8.11 -19.33
C ARG A 62 29.10 -7.19 -20.29
N THR A 63 27.99 -6.63 -19.80
CA THR A 63 27.20 -5.63 -20.53
C THR A 63 28.05 -4.41 -20.87
N PRO A 64 28.27 -4.10 -22.16
CA PRO A 64 29.14 -3.00 -22.56
C PRO A 64 28.48 -1.64 -22.30
N VAL A 65 29.31 -0.62 -22.07
CA VAL A 65 28.86 0.73 -21.71
C VAL A 65 28.88 1.63 -22.94
N ARG A 66 27.81 2.38 -23.24
CA ARG A 66 27.83 3.38 -24.33
C ARG A 66 28.92 4.41 -24.08
N ALA A 67 29.85 4.55 -25.03
CA ALA A 67 31.03 5.41 -24.92
C ALA A 67 30.70 6.87 -24.55
N GLU A 68 29.64 7.41 -25.16
CA GLU A 68 29.05 8.73 -24.87
C GLU A 68 28.73 8.99 -23.39
N ARG A 69 28.40 7.95 -22.61
CA ARG A 69 28.11 8.11 -21.17
C ARG A 69 29.36 8.36 -20.34
N VAL A 70 30.49 7.82 -20.79
CA VAL A 70 31.79 7.98 -20.15
C VAL A 70 32.37 9.35 -20.51
N TRP A 71 32.30 9.72 -21.78
CA TRP A 71 32.67 11.03 -22.27
C TRP A 71 31.84 11.40 -23.52
N PRO A 72 31.09 12.52 -23.53
CA PRO A 72 30.12 12.83 -24.60
C PRO A 72 30.70 12.98 -26.01
N ALA A 73 31.99 13.30 -26.15
CA ALA A 73 32.65 13.39 -27.45
C ALA A 73 33.24 12.05 -27.94
N LEU A 74 33.12 10.95 -27.18
CA LEU A 74 33.51 9.60 -27.61
C LEU A 74 32.44 8.99 -28.56
N THR A 75 32.16 9.69 -29.65
CA THR A 75 31.18 9.33 -30.68
C THR A 75 31.87 8.94 -31.98
N LYS A 76 31.20 8.10 -32.79
CA LYS A 76 31.69 7.71 -34.12
C LYS A 76 31.96 8.91 -35.03
N ALA A 77 31.15 9.98 -34.93
CA ALA A 77 31.35 11.23 -35.66
C ALA A 77 32.66 11.96 -35.29
N VAL A 78 32.98 12.06 -34.00
CA VAL A 78 34.22 12.72 -33.55
C VAL A 78 35.44 11.84 -33.82
N MET A 79 35.36 10.52 -33.60
CA MET A 79 36.45 9.60 -33.94
C MET A 79 36.74 9.56 -35.45
N ASN A 80 35.74 9.77 -36.32
CA ASN A 80 35.94 9.95 -37.76
C ASN A 80 36.64 11.25 -38.15
N SER A 81 36.70 12.25 -37.26
CA SER A 81 37.45 13.51 -37.49
C SER A 81 38.91 13.44 -37.04
N TYR A 82 39.35 12.31 -36.46
CA TYR A 82 40.75 12.07 -36.12
C TYR A 82 41.53 11.60 -37.36
N GLU A 83 42.85 11.76 -37.32
CA GLU A 83 43.72 11.33 -38.43
C GLU A 83 43.60 9.82 -38.66
N GLY A 84 43.28 9.43 -39.91
CA GLY A 84 43.00 8.04 -40.28
C GLY A 84 41.58 7.54 -40.02
N GLY A 85 40.67 8.38 -39.50
CA GLY A 85 39.26 8.06 -39.23
C GLY A 85 39.05 7.04 -38.10
N TRP A 86 37.79 6.61 -37.89
CA TRP A 86 37.51 5.53 -36.95
C TRP A 86 38.16 4.21 -37.41
N GLN A 87 38.95 3.61 -36.52
CA GLN A 87 39.58 2.31 -36.74
C GLN A 87 39.25 1.37 -35.58
N PRO A 88 38.92 0.08 -35.84
CA PRO A 88 38.67 -0.88 -34.79
C PRO A 88 39.92 -1.12 -33.94
N VAL A 89 39.73 -1.54 -32.69
CA VAL A 89 40.84 -1.87 -31.77
C VAL A 89 41.72 -2.99 -32.36
N PRO A 90 43.05 -2.83 -32.40
CA PRO A 90 43.98 -3.90 -32.80
C PRO A 90 43.82 -5.16 -31.92
N HIS A 91 43.80 -6.34 -32.54
CA HIS A 91 43.61 -7.61 -31.82
C HIS A 91 44.69 -7.93 -30.78
N ASP A 92 45.86 -7.30 -30.90
CA ASP A 92 47.02 -7.44 -30.01
C ASP A 92 47.24 -6.24 -29.08
N ILE A 93 46.28 -5.30 -28.96
CA ILE A 93 46.44 -4.08 -28.16
C ILE A 93 46.86 -4.36 -26.71
N PHE A 94 46.32 -5.43 -26.08
CA PHE A 94 46.67 -5.83 -24.71
C PHE A 94 48.02 -6.56 -24.59
N ARG A 95 48.69 -6.85 -25.71
CA ARG A 95 50.10 -7.27 -25.76
C ARG A 95 51.03 -6.09 -25.97
N GLN A 96 50.60 -5.09 -26.76
CA GLN A 96 51.34 -3.83 -26.97
C GLN A 96 51.31 -2.95 -25.71
N VAL A 97 50.18 -2.91 -25.01
CA VAL A 97 49.91 -2.07 -23.84
C VAL A 97 49.53 -2.98 -22.67
N PRO A 98 50.45 -3.29 -21.74
CA PRO A 98 50.09 -4.01 -20.52
C PRO A 98 49.19 -3.11 -19.66
N PRO A 99 47.98 -3.55 -19.27
CA PRO A 99 47.10 -2.76 -18.41
C PRO A 99 47.71 -2.61 -17.01
N ALA A 100 47.72 -1.37 -16.50
CA ALA A 100 48.18 -1.08 -15.15
C ALA A 100 47.17 -1.54 -14.08
N GLU A 101 45.88 -1.53 -14.43
CA GLU A 101 44.79 -1.98 -13.57
C GLU A 101 43.81 -2.88 -14.35
N ARG A 102 43.03 -3.69 -13.62
CA ARG A 102 41.94 -4.49 -14.17
C ARG A 102 40.67 -4.22 -13.39
N PHE A 103 39.53 -4.17 -14.09
CA PHE A 103 38.24 -3.95 -13.47
C PHE A 103 37.78 -5.16 -12.63
N ALA A 104 38.01 -5.09 -11.31
CA ALA A 104 37.72 -6.17 -10.36
C ALA A 104 36.26 -6.20 -9.85
N GLY A 105 35.43 -5.22 -10.20
CA GLY A 105 34.03 -5.16 -9.78
C GLY A 105 33.19 -6.25 -10.46
N GLY A 106 32.60 -7.18 -9.70
CA GLY A 106 31.76 -8.24 -10.28
C GLY A 106 31.36 -9.42 -9.38
N GLY A 107 31.74 -9.45 -8.10
CA GLY A 107 31.27 -10.48 -7.18
C GLY A 107 29.76 -10.34 -6.91
N LEU A 108 28.97 -11.35 -7.28
CA LEU A 108 27.55 -11.46 -6.94
C LEU A 108 27.35 -11.63 -5.41
N LYS A 109 27.34 -10.52 -4.67
CA LYS A 109 26.61 -10.40 -3.41
C LYS A 109 25.31 -9.68 -3.68
N ALA A 110 24.20 -10.21 -3.16
CA ALA A 110 22.90 -9.58 -3.25
C ALA A 110 22.94 -8.19 -2.59
N ARG A 111 22.99 -7.14 -3.41
CA ARG A 111 22.73 -5.76 -2.98
C ARG A 111 21.23 -5.50 -3.05
N PRO A 112 20.64 -4.82 -2.05
CA PRO A 112 19.27 -4.34 -2.17
C PRO A 112 19.18 -3.37 -3.35
N VAL A 113 18.11 -3.53 -4.13
CA VAL A 113 17.81 -2.73 -5.31
C VAL A 113 17.73 -1.23 -4.96
N SER A 114 18.12 -0.32 -5.86
CA SER A 114 18.07 1.13 -5.57
C SER A 114 16.63 1.67 -5.60
N ASP A 115 16.32 2.75 -4.88
CA ASP A 115 14.94 3.28 -4.83
C ASP A 115 14.37 3.66 -6.21
N ARG A 116 15.23 4.03 -7.17
CA ARG A 116 14.84 4.33 -8.55
C ARG A 116 14.48 3.07 -9.34
N GLU A 117 15.11 1.95 -9.03
CA GLU A 117 14.80 0.63 -9.59
C GLU A 117 13.61 0.00 -8.86
N TRP A 118 13.48 0.19 -7.54
CA TRP A 118 12.26 -0.14 -6.80
C TRP A 118 11.04 0.65 -7.29
N ALA A 119 11.21 1.92 -7.66
CA ALA A 119 10.17 2.70 -8.32
C ALA A 119 9.82 2.05 -9.66
N LYS A 120 10.82 1.78 -10.53
CA LYS A 120 10.63 1.04 -11.79
C LYS A 120 10.07 -0.38 -11.65
N LEU A 121 10.17 -1.02 -10.48
CA LEU A 121 9.54 -2.32 -10.20
C LEU A 121 8.10 -2.16 -9.69
N ARG A 122 7.85 -1.18 -8.80
CA ARG A 122 6.51 -0.82 -8.30
C ARG A 122 5.62 -0.16 -9.36
N THR A 123 6.21 0.51 -10.35
CA THR A 123 5.57 0.94 -11.62
C THR A 123 6.06 0.10 -12.80
N GLY A 124 6.24 -1.20 -12.56
CA GLY A 124 6.82 -2.18 -13.48
C GLY A 124 6.17 -2.27 -14.86
N SER A 125 6.98 -2.77 -15.80
CA SER A 125 6.66 -3.01 -17.21
C SER A 125 5.65 -4.16 -17.47
N GLY A 126 4.77 -4.42 -16.49
CA GLY A 126 3.70 -5.42 -16.59
C GLY A 126 2.35 -4.80 -16.96
N PRO A 127 1.33 -5.63 -17.27
CA PRO A 127 0.00 -5.15 -17.59
C PRO A 127 -0.61 -4.44 -16.37
N GLN A 128 -0.89 -3.15 -16.50
CA GLN A 128 -1.41 -2.31 -15.40
C GLN A 128 -2.72 -2.85 -14.79
N GLY A 129 -3.54 -3.58 -15.55
CA GLY A 129 -4.73 -4.26 -15.03
C GLY A 129 -4.41 -5.47 -14.14
N ALA A 130 -3.32 -6.19 -14.41
CA ALA A 130 -2.87 -7.33 -13.62
C ALA A 130 -2.26 -6.86 -12.29
N LEU A 131 -1.31 -5.92 -12.31
CA LEU A 131 -0.72 -5.34 -11.09
C LEU A 131 -1.79 -4.74 -10.18
N LYS A 132 -2.74 -3.96 -10.74
CA LYS A 132 -3.85 -3.41 -9.94
C LYS A 132 -4.74 -4.50 -9.35
N ARG A 133 -5.01 -5.59 -10.10
CA ARG A 133 -5.80 -6.72 -9.59
C ARG A 133 -5.09 -7.39 -8.41
N GLU A 134 -3.78 -7.61 -8.48
CA GLU A 134 -2.99 -8.16 -7.36
C GLU A 134 -3.06 -7.26 -6.12
N ILE A 135 -2.78 -5.96 -6.30
CA ILE A 135 -2.79 -4.95 -5.24
C ILE A 135 -4.15 -4.84 -4.53
N PHE A 136 -5.26 -5.02 -5.26
CA PHE A 136 -6.62 -4.82 -4.72
C PHE A 136 -7.41 -6.10 -4.42
N SER A 137 -6.95 -7.29 -4.83
CA SER A 137 -7.63 -8.56 -4.57
C SER A 137 -6.85 -9.55 -3.71
N ASP A 138 -5.60 -9.23 -3.32
CA ASP A 138 -4.73 -10.10 -2.50
C ASP A 138 -4.43 -11.49 -3.15
N LYS A 139 -4.68 -11.64 -4.46
CA LYS A 139 -4.49 -12.85 -5.29
C LYS A 139 -3.33 -12.67 -6.26
N GLU A 140 -2.49 -13.68 -6.44
CA GLU A 140 -1.50 -13.67 -7.54
C GLU A 140 -2.22 -13.63 -8.90
N SER A 141 -1.73 -12.81 -9.84
CA SER A 141 -2.22 -12.87 -11.22
C SER A 141 -1.40 -13.84 -12.06
N LEU A 142 -2.03 -14.38 -13.10
CA LEU A 142 -1.40 -15.22 -14.12
C LEU A 142 -0.13 -14.59 -14.70
N TRP A 143 -0.02 -13.24 -14.71
CA TRP A 143 1.18 -12.54 -15.17
C TRP A 143 2.33 -12.66 -14.17
N SER A 144 2.11 -12.40 -12.88
CA SER A 144 3.18 -12.56 -11.88
C SER A 144 3.59 -14.01 -11.73
N TYR A 145 2.64 -14.95 -11.76
CA TYR A 145 2.94 -16.38 -11.76
C TYR A 145 3.83 -16.79 -12.95
N ALA A 146 3.45 -16.39 -14.17
CA ALA A 146 4.23 -16.71 -15.38
C ALA A 146 5.62 -16.04 -15.36
N VAL A 147 5.73 -14.80 -14.85
CA VAL A 147 7.02 -14.11 -14.71
C VAL A 147 7.90 -14.79 -13.65
N SER A 148 7.35 -15.14 -12.49
CA SER A 148 8.09 -15.72 -11.37
C SER A 148 8.54 -17.16 -11.62
N HIS A 149 7.76 -17.94 -12.39
CA HIS A 149 8.03 -19.35 -12.66
C HIS A 149 8.72 -19.63 -14.00
N CYS A 150 8.58 -18.76 -15.01
CA CYS A 150 9.06 -19.08 -16.36
C CYS A 150 10.15 -18.13 -16.88
N ARG A 151 10.24 -16.89 -16.38
CA ARG A 151 11.08 -15.86 -17.03
C ARG A 151 12.57 -16.19 -17.03
N GLN A 152 13.12 -16.69 -15.92
CA GLN A 152 14.55 -17.03 -15.83
C GLN A 152 14.91 -18.20 -16.74
N ASP A 153 14.08 -19.26 -16.75
CA ASP A 153 14.29 -20.43 -17.59
C ASP A 153 14.13 -20.08 -19.08
N LEU A 154 13.19 -19.20 -19.43
CA LEU A 154 13.01 -18.69 -20.80
C LEU A 154 14.20 -17.83 -21.25
N GLU A 155 14.68 -16.92 -20.40
CA GLU A 155 15.87 -16.09 -20.66
C GLU A 155 17.10 -16.98 -20.89
N ALA A 156 17.29 -18.04 -20.09
CA ALA A 156 18.36 -19.01 -20.25
C ALA A 156 18.22 -19.85 -21.54
N LEU A 157 17.00 -20.26 -21.90
CA LEU A 157 16.71 -21.01 -23.13
C LEU A 157 16.97 -20.18 -24.40
N ILE A 158 16.62 -18.89 -24.36
CA ILE A 158 16.80 -17.93 -25.45
C ILE A 158 18.28 -17.51 -25.55
N SER A 159 18.89 -17.07 -24.44
CA SER A 159 20.31 -16.64 -24.42
C SER A 159 21.29 -17.76 -24.76
N SER A 160 20.93 -19.03 -24.54
CA SER A 160 21.76 -20.18 -24.96
C SER A 160 21.57 -20.58 -26.43
N GLY A 161 20.75 -19.87 -27.20
CA GLY A 161 20.47 -20.17 -28.62
C GLY A 161 19.72 -21.48 -28.86
N LYS A 162 19.12 -22.07 -27.81
CA LYS A 162 18.49 -23.40 -27.82
C LYS A 162 16.96 -23.36 -27.89
N PHE A 163 16.40 -22.18 -28.14
CA PHE A 163 14.97 -21.93 -28.17
C PHE A 163 14.31 -22.56 -29.42
N THR A 164 13.39 -23.49 -29.19
CA THR A 164 12.48 -24.06 -30.19
C THR A 164 11.06 -23.98 -29.65
N TRP A 165 10.05 -23.99 -30.54
CA TRP A 165 8.64 -23.95 -30.11
C TRP A 165 8.29 -25.10 -29.16
N GLU A 166 8.77 -26.31 -29.45
CA GLU A 166 8.62 -27.49 -28.59
C GLU A 166 9.16 -27.23 -27.18
N ARG A 167 10.43 -26.81 -27.04
CA ARG A 167 11.03 -26.53 -25.72
C ARG A 167 10.37 -25.37 -24.98
N GLY A 168 9.93 -24.34 -25.71
CA GLY A 168 9.17 -23.23 -25.14
C GLY A 168 7.82 -23.69 -24.58
N HIS A 169 7.15 -24.62 -25.27
CA HIS A 169 5.91 -25.22 -24.79
C HIS A 169 6.14 -26.17 -23.61
N GLU A 170 7.18 -27.03 -23.64
CA GLU A 170 7.51 -27.92 -22.52
C GLU A 170 7.80 -27.15 -21.23
N LEU A 171 8.56 -26.07 -21.32
CA LEU A 171 8.92 -25.21 -20.18
C LEU A 171 7.67 -24.60 -19.54
N LEU A 172 6.75 -24.06 -20.35
CA LEU A 172 5.48 -23.52 -19.87
C LEU A 172 4.55 -24.62 -19.33
N ALA A 173 4.50 -25.79 -19.98
CA ALA A 173 3.70 -26.93 -19.55
C ALA A 173 4.15 -27.48 -18.18
N ARG A 174 5.45 -27.46 -17.85
CA ARG A 174 5.95 -27.78 -16.48
C ARG A 174 5.37 -26.89 -15.39
N GLN A 175 4.94 -25.67 -15.73
CA GLN A 175 4.30 -24.73 -14.80
C GLN A 175 2.77 -24.68 -14.98
N GLY A 176 2.18 -25.62 -15.74
CA GLY A 176 0.74 -25.65 -16.01
C GLY A 176 0.24 -24.55 -16.94
N LEU A 177 1.14 -23.96 -17.75
CA LEU A 177 0.84 -22.86 -18.67
C LEU A 177 0.91 -23.31 -20.14
N LEU A 178 0.17 -22.61 -20.99
CA LEU A 178 0.13 -22.81 -22.44
C LEU A 178 0.53 -21.55 -23.18
N LEU A 179 1.36 -21.67 -24.22
CA LEU A 179 1.62 -20.61 -25.18
C LEU A 179 0.66 -20.76 -26.37
N MET A 180 -0.21 -19.78 -26.59
CA MET A 180 -1.15 -19.80 -27.70
C MET A 180 -1.03 -18.56 -28.57
N ARG A 181 -1.40 -18.70 -29.84
CA ARG A 181 -1.49 -17.58 -30.79
C ARG A 181 -2.91 -17.04 -30.77
N GLU A 182 -3.08 -15.83 -30.25
CA GLU A 182 -4.36 -15.12 -30.22
C GLU A 182 -4.26 -13.86 -31.09
N LYS A 183 -5.17 -13.72 -32.06
CA LYS A 183 -5.18 -12.62 -33.05
C LYS A 183 -3.81 -12.51 -33.75
N GLN A 184 -3.12 -11.38 -33.60
CA GLN A 184 -1.82 -11.08 -34.22
C GLN A 184 -0.62 -11.33 -33.29
N GLY A 185 -0.79 -12.00 -32.14
CA GLY A 185 0.30 -12.16 -31.16
C GLY A 185 0.28 -13.48 -30.40
N LEU A 186 1.23 -13.60 -29.47
CA LEU A 186 1.35 -14.71 -28.53
C LEU A 186 0.79 -14.32 -27.16
N VAL A 187 0.07 -15.25 -26.54
CA VAL A 187 -0.47 -15.14 -25.18
C VAL A 187 -0.10 -16.39 -24.38
N VAL A 188 0.14 -16.20 -23.09
CA VAL A 188 0.28 -17.25 -22.09
C VAL A 188 -1.07 -17.38 -21.38
N MET A 189 -1.57 -18.61 -21.29
CA MET A 189 -2.83 -18.98 -20.65
C MET A 189 -2.61 -20.08 -19.63
N ASP A 190 -3.51 -20.16 -18.65
CA ASP A 190 -3.63 -21.30 -17.76
C ASP A 190 -4.21 -22.50 -18.54
N ALA A 191 -3.57 -23.67 -18.38
CA ALA A 191 -3.99 -24.91 -19.02
C ALA A 191 -5.26 -25.52 -18.43
N TYR A 192 -5.60 -25.18 -17.18
CA TYR A 192 -6.67 -25.80 -16.41
C TYR A 192 -7.87 -24.86 -16.19
N ASN A 193 -7.67 -23.55 -16.33
CA ASN A 193 -8.73 -22.54 -16.20
C ASN A 193 -8.68 -21.52 -17.35
N HIS A 194 -9.52 -21.74 -18.37
CA HIS A 194 -9.58 -20.87 -19.55
C HIS A 194 -10.43 -19.60 -19.36
N ASP A 195 -11.13 -19.44 -18.23
CA ASP A 195 -11.87 -18.21 -17.88
C ASP A 195 -10.93 -17.09 -17.41
N GLN A 196 -9.66 -17.43 -17.13
CA GLN A 196 -8.60 -16.49 -16.78
C GLN A 196 -8.30 -15.54 -17.94
N THR A 197 -8.07 -14.26 -17.64
CA THR A 197 -7.66 -13.28 -18.65
C THR A 197 -6.27 -13.64 -19.22
N PRO A 198 -6.11 -13.90 -20.53
CA PRO A 198 -4.82 -14.27 -21.12
C PRO A 198 -3.76 -13.18 -20.95
N VAL A 199 -2.51 -13.59 -20.74
CA VAL A 199 -1.37 -12.69 -20.56
C VAL A 199 -0.57 -12.62 -21.84
N LYS A 200 -0.52 -11.48 -22.53
CA LYS A 200 0.33 -11.30 -23.72
C LYS A 200 1.79 -11.68 -23.41
N ALA A 201 2.35 -12.64 -24.15
CA ALA A 201 3.61 -13.31 -23.83
C ALA A 201 4.81 -12.36 -23.76
N SER A 202 4.79 -11.26 -24.52
CA SER A 202 5.79 -10.20 -24.47
C SER A 202 5.92 -9.49 -23.10
N HIS A 203 4.92 -9.62 -22.21
CA HIS A 203 5.02 -9.13 -20.83
C HIS A 203 5.67 -10.14 -19.86
N VAL A 204 5.79 -11.41 -20.26
CA VAL A 204 6.52 -12.44 -19.51
C VAL A 204 8.00 -12.40 -19.88
N HIS A 205 8.29 -12.37 -21.19
CA HIS A 205 9.64 -12.21 -21.75
C HIS A 205 9.58 -11.36 -23.03
N PRO A 206 10.44 -10.33 -23.22
CA PRO A 206 10.34 -9.40 -24.35
C PRO A 206 10.47 -10.09 -25.71
N ASP A 207 11.27 -11.16 -25.80
CA ASP A 207 11.50 -11.89 -27.06
C ASP A 207 10.43 -12.95 -27.38
N LEU A 208 9.45 -13.18 -26.49
CA LEU A 208 8.26 -13.98 -26.80
C LEU A 208 7.25 -13.18 -27.66
N THR A 209 7.69 -12.82 -28.86
CA THR A 209 6.88 -12.24 -29.93
C THR A 209 7.19 -12.97 -31.23
N LEU A 210 6.19 -13.16 -32.11
CA LEU A 210 6.37 -13.86 -33.38
C LEU A 210 7.56 -13.30 -34.18
N VAL A 211 7.64 -11.96 -34.29
CA VAL A 211 8.70 -11.23 -35.01
C VAL A 211 10.13 -11.56 -34.50
N ARG A 212 10.31 -11.88 -33.22
CA ARG A 212 11.62 -12.22 -32.63
C ARG A 212 11.87 -13.71 -32.51
N ALA A 213 10.81 -14.50 -32.27
CA ALA A 213 10.91 -15.93 -32.07
C ALA A 213 10.94 -16.73 -33.39
N GLU A 214 10.18 -16.33 -34.42
CA GLU A 214 10.13 -17.06 -35.70
C GLU A 214 11.48 -17.10 -36.45
N PRO A 215 12.33 -16.04 -36.44
CA PRO A 215 13.69 -16.11 -37.00
C PRO A 215 14.62 -17.14 -36.33
N HIS A 216 14.33 -17.55 -35.09
CA HIS A 216 15.16 -18.48 -34.31
C HIS A 216 14.58 -19.90 -34.24
N ALA A 217 13.25 -20.02 -34.14
CA ALA A 217 12.54 -21.28 -33.96
C ALA A 217 11.73 -21.75 -35.20
N GLY A 218 11.75 -20.98 -36.29
CA GLY A 218 10.90 -21.22 -37.46
C GLY A 218 9.46 -20.74 -37.26
N ALA A 219 8.59 -21.01 -38.25
CA ALA A 219 7.17 -20.63 -38.18
C ALA A 219 6.47 -21.20 -36.93
N PHE A 220 5.57 -20.42 -36.32
CA PHE A 220 4.90 -20.83 -35.08
C PHE A 220 4.15 -22.17 -35.20
N VAL A 221 4.63 -23.17 -34.46
CA VAL A 221 3.96 -24.46 -34.26
C VAL A 221 2.96 -24.33 -33.11
N ARG A 222 1.79 -24.96 -33.18
CA ARG A 222 0.83 -24.99 -32.05
C ARG A 222 1.32 -25.95 -30.95
N VAL A 223 0.87 -25.73 -29.72
CA VAL A 223 1.12 -26.69 -28.62
C VAL A 223 0.51 -28.06 -28.99
N PRO A 224 1.27 -29.17 -28.90
CA PRO A 224 0.73 -30.51 -29.06
C PRO A 224 -0.37 -30.82 -28.04
N SER A 225 -1.44 -31.50 -28.47
CA SER A 225 -2.57 -31.84 -27.59
C SER A 225 -2.19 -32.81 -26.46
N ASP A 226 -1.12 -33.59 -26.65
CA ASP A 226 -0.57 -34.57 -25.72
C ASP A 226 0.56 -34.01 -24.83
N ILE A 227 0.79 -32.68 -24.82
CA ILE A 227 1.95 -32.10 -24.11
C ILE A 227 1.97 -32.42 -22.60
N PHE A 228 0.82 -32.51 -21.94
CA PHE A 228 0.73 -32.85 -20.51
C PHE A 228 0.86 -34.34 -20.22
N GLU A 229 0.74 -35.20 -21.24
CA GLU A 229 1.09 -36.62 -21.14
C GLU A 229 2.61 -36.82 -21.25
N ARG A 230 3.27 -36.00 -22.09
CA ARG A 230 4.74 -35.97 -22.24
C ARG A 230 5.45 -35.27 -21.07
N VAL A 231 4.84 -34.21 -20.54
CA VAL A 231 5.43 -33.32 -19.53
C VAL A 231 4.45 -33.09 -18.40
N ALA A 232 4.62 -33.84 -17.31
CA ALA A 232 3.86 -33.65 -16.09
C ALA A 232 4.12 -32.24 -15.49
N PRO A 233 3.07 -31.48 -15.11
CA PRO A 233 3.24 -30.18 -14.48
C PRO A 233 3.84 -30.33 -13.07
N VAL A 234 4.97 -29.67 -12.84
CA VAL A 234 5.67 -29.58 -11.55
C VAL A 234 5.01 -28.54 -10.64
N SER A 235 4.47 -27.47 -11.22
CA SER A 235 3.66 -26.46 -10.55
C SER A 235 2.38 -26.21 -11.35
N ARG A 236 1.37 -25.64 -10.69
CA ARG A 236 0.14 -25.17 -11.32
C ARG A 236 -0.22 -23.82 -10.73
N TYR A 237 -0.65 -22.90 -11.58
CA TYR A 237 -1.19 -21.62 -11.14
C TYR A 237 -2.46 -21.85 -10.29
N ASN A 238 -2.54 -21.17 -9.15
CA ASN A 238 -3.73 -21.18 -8.31
C ASN A 238 -4.11 -19.72 -7.99
N PRO A 239 -5.23 -19.20 -8.52
CA PRO A 239 -5.64 -17.82 -8.30
C PRO A 239 -6.06 -17.51 -6.86
N GLU A 240 -6.19 -18.50 -5.97
CA GLU A 240 -6.45 -18.26 -4.53
C GLU A 240 -5.16 -18.18 -3.69
N LEU A 241 -3.98 -18.47 -4.27
CA LEU A 241 -2.68 -18.25 -3.60
C LEU A 241 -2.27 -16.77 -3.65
N ALA A 242 -1.53 -16.35 -2.63
CA ALA A 242 -1.05 -14.97 -2.51
C ALA A 242 0.34 -14.81 -3.13
N VAL A 243 0.63 -13.62 -3.65
CA VAL A 243 1.92 -13.23 -4.26
C VAL A 243 3.13 -13.44 -3.31
N SER A 244 2.89 -13.65 -2.01
CA SER A 244 3.90 -13.74 -0.95
C SER A 244 4.53 -15.12 -0.74
N ASP A 245 4.04 -16.19 -1.39
CA ASP A 245 4.33 -17.56 -0.96
C ASP A 245 5.66 -18.13 -1.51
N ARG A 246 6.56 -17.25 -1.99
CA ARG A 246 7.97 -17.54 -2.30
C ARG A 246 8.91 -16.48 -1.74
N ASP A 247 10.04 -16.93 -1.21
CA ASP A 247 11.11 -16.10 -0.66
C ASP A 247 11.70 -15.13 -1.70
N ILE A 248 11.35 -13.85 -1.59
CA ILE A 248 12.05 -12.75 -2.28
C ILE A 248 12.97 -12.07 -1.25
N PRO A 249 14.31 -12.24 -1.33
CA PRO A 249 15.23 -11.64 -0.39
C PRO A 249 15.06 -10.12 -0.29
N GLY A 250 14.79 -9.63 0.92
CA GLY A 250 14.57 -8.21 1.21
C GLY A 250 13.10 -7.77 1.38
N MET A 251 12.12 -8.62 1.05
CA MET A 251 10.71 -8.36 1.41
C MET A 251 10.30 -9.09 2.70
N LYS A 252 10.48 -8.44 3.86
CA LYS A 252 9.82 -8.86 5.11
C LYS A 252 9.06 -7.71 5.77
N ARG A 253 7.75 -7.64 5.49
CA ARG A 253 6.75 -7.58 6.57
C ARG A 253 6.20 -8.98 6.71
N ASP A 254 6.05 -9.47 7.94
CA ASP A 254 5.75 -10.87 8.22
C ASP A 254 4.42 -11.32 7.55
N PRO A 255 4.47 -12.25 6.56
CA PRO A 255 3.28 -12.76 5.88
C PRO A 255 2.33 -13.51 6.81
N GLU A 256 2.88 -14.20 7.81
CA GLU A 256 2.14 -15.00 8.79
C GLU A 256 1.30 -14.06 9.69
N LEU A 257 1.94 -13.04 10.27
CA LEU A 257 1.27 -11.98 11.03
C LEU A 257 0.18 -11.26 10.21
N ARG A 258 0.40 -11.05 8.90
CA ARG A 258 -0.62 -10.48 8.00
C ARG A 258 -1.79 -11.44 7.76
N ARG A 259 -1.55 -12.74 7.61
CA ARG A 259 -2.60 -13.76 7.45
C ARG A 259 -3.44 -13.85 8.73
N GLN A 260 -2.80 -14.00 9.88
CA GLN A 260 -3.46 -14.00 11.20
C GLN A 260 -4.29 -12.72 11.42
N ARG A 261 -3.79 -11.54 11.05
CA ARG A 261 -4.54 -10.26 11.12
C ARG A 261 -5.65 -10.12 10.05
N ARG A 262 -5.66 -10.92 8.97
CA ARG A 262 -6.81 -11.04 8.04
C ARG A 262 -7.87 -11.96 8.63
N GLU A 263 -7.46 -13.13 9.11
CA GLU A 263 -8.32 -14.12 9.78
C GLU A 263 -8.99 -13.51 11.01
N ALA A 264 -8.25 -12.83 11.88
CA ALA A 264 -8.80 -12.12 13.03
C ALA A 264 -9.81 -11.02 12.65
N ARG A 265 -9.66 -10.36 11.50
CA ARG A 265 -10.65 -9.38 11.00
C ARG A 265 -11.86 -10.02 10.33
N ALA A 266 -11.70 -11.19 9.70
CA ALA A 266 -12.82 -11.98 9.21
C ALA A 266 -13.64 -12.49 10.40
N ALA A 267 -12.99 -13.15 11.36
CA ALA A 267 -13.57 -13.59 12.62
C ALA A 267 -14.25 -12.45 13.39
N ALA A 268 -13.63 -11.27 13.53
CA ALA A 268 -14.26 -10.12 14.20
C ALA A 268 -15.49 -9.57 13.45
N ARG A 269 -15.55 -9.69 12.12
CA ARG A 269 -16.75 -9.32 11.34
C ARG A 269 -17.83 -10.37 11.42
N ASP A 270 -17.47 -11.64 11.48
CA ASP A 270 -18.43 -12.73 11.59
C ASP A 270 -18.98 -12.86 13.02
N ASP A 271 -18.17 -12.57 14.04
CA ASP A 271 -18.61 -12.27 15.41
C ASP A 271 -19.57 -11.08 15.44
N LEU A 272 -19.24 -9.95 14.81
CA LEU A 272 -20.13 -8.78 14.77
C LEU A 272 -21.49 -9.11 14.10
N LYS A 273 -21.48 -9.91 13.02
CA LYS A 273 -22.71 -10.44 12.40
C LYS A 273 -23.45 -11.40 13.34
N ALA A 274 -22.74 -12.30 14.03
CA ALA A 274 -23.33 -13.24 14.97
C ALA A 274 -23.97 -12.51 16.16
N ARG A 275 -23.32 -11.49 16.70
CA ARG A 275 -23.85 -10.58 17.73
C ARG A 275 -25.08 -9.82 17.22
N TYR A 276 -25.07 -9.31 15.99
CA TYR A 276 -26.29 -8.72 15.40
C TYR A 276 -27.42 -9.75 15.23
N SER A 277 -27.12 -10.97 14.79
CA SER A 277 -28.10 -12.04 14.62
C SER A 277 -28.69 -12.49 15.96
N ALA A 278 -27.88 -12.66 17.00
CA ALA A 278 -28.32 -12.99 18.35
C ALA A 278 -29.13 -11.83 18.97
N TRP A 279 -28.65 -10.59 18.83
CA TRP A 279 -29.39 -9.39 19.24
C TRP A 279 -30.75 -9.31 18.52
N ARG A 280 -30.81 -9.66 17.23
CA ARG A 280 -32.03 -9.60 16.42
C ARG A 280 -32.99 -10.77 16.69
N ALA A 281 -32.48 -11.94 17.08
CA ALA A 281 -33.30 -13.04 17.58
C ALA A 281 -33.94 -12.69 18.94
N ASN A 282 -33.21 -11.96 19.79
CA ASN A 282 -33.69 -11.49 21.09
C ASN A 282 -34.50 -10.17 21.00
N TRP A 283 -34.54 -9.51 19.84
CA TRP A 283 -35.28 -8.26 19.69
C TRP A 283 -36.78 -8.50 19.72
N GLN A 284 -37.44 -7.89 20.68
CA GLN A 284 -38.90 -7.88 20.78
C GLN A 284 -39.43 -6.49 20.44
N ARG A 285 -40.53 -6.47 19.69
CA ARG A 285 -41.26 -5.25 19.37
C ARG A 285 -41.87 -4.68 20.66
N PRO A 286 -41.75 -3.38 20.94
CA PRO A 286 -42.43 -2.76 22.09
C PRO A 286 -43.94 -3.02 22.06
N ASP A 287 -44.50 -3.60 23.12
CA ASP A 287 -45.94 -3.77 23.25
C ASP A 287 -46.59 -2.51 23.83
N LEU A 288 -47.67 -2.07 23.17
CA LEU A 288 -48.50 -0.95 23.63
C LEU A 288 -49.56 -1.42 24.64
N HIS A 289 -49.56 -2.71 25.01
CA HIS A 289 -50.48 -3.33 25.97
C HIS A 289 -51.95 -3.14 25.56
N ASN A 290 -52.19 -3.09 24.25
CA ASN A 290 -53.49 -2.74 23.68
C ASN A 290 -54.60 -3.63 24.23
N ARG A 291 -54.39 -4.95 24.30
CA ARG A 291 -55.40 -5.90 24.79
C ARG A 291 -55.88 -5.55 26.20
N GLU A 292 -54.96 -5.22 27.10
CA GLU A 292 -55.26 -4.88 28.50
C GLU A 292 -55.97 -3.53 28.59
N ARG A 293 -55.49 -2.50 27.86
CA ARG A 293 -56.14 -1.18 27.79
C ARG A 293 -57.58 -1.29 27.24
N TRP A 294 -57.80 -2.14 26.23
CA TRP A 294 -59.13 -2.43 25.69
C TRP A 294 -60.01 -3.19 26.71
N GLN A 295 -59.45 -4.15 27.46
CA GLN A 295 -60.19 -4.86 28.52
C GLN A 295 -60.60 -3.91 29.65
N ALA A 296 -59.70 -3.07 30.14
CA ALA A 296 -59.96 -2.09 31.20
C ALA A 296 -61.17 -1.19 30.87
N ILE A 297 -61.28 -0.69 29.64
CA ILE A 297 -62.43 0.14 29.19
C ILE A 297 -63.75 -0.66 29.17
N HIS A 298 -63.71 -1.95 28.81
CA HIS A 298 -64.89 -2.82 28.85
C HIS A 298 -65.31 -3.17 30.29
N ASP A 299 -64.34 -3.42 31.16
CA ASP A 299 -64.58 -3.69 32.59
C ASP A 299 -65.09 -2.43 33.31
N GLU A 300 -64.56 -1.24 33.01
CA GLU A 300 -65.09 0.03 33.52
C GLU A 300 -66.56 0.21 33.12
N CYS A 301 -66.91 -0.02 31.85
CA CYS A 301 -68.30 0.05 31.38
C CYS A 301 -69.19 -0.99 32.07
N ARG A 302 -68.69 -2.22 32.29
CA ARG A 302 -69.41 -3.28 33.03
C ARG A 302 -69.70 -2.86 34.47
N MET A 303 -68.69 -2.35 35.17
CA MET A 303 -68.80 -1.85 36.55
C MET A 303 -69.74 -0.64 36.63
N ARG A 304 -69.69 0.28 35.67
CA ARG A 304 -70.58 1.44 35.57
C ARG A 304 -72.03 1.01 35.38
N LYS A 305 -72.31 0.05 34.49
CA LYS A 305 -73.66 -0.53 34.32
C LYS A 305 -74.15 -1.28 35.56
N ALA A 306 -73.28 -1.99 36.28
CA ALA A 306 -73.62 -2.62 37.55
C ALA A 306 -74.02 -1.56 38.62
N ARG A 307 -73.26 -0.47 38.73
CA ARG A 307 -73.56 0.66 39.63
C ARG A 307 -74.89 1.34 39.27
N ILE A 308 -75.13 1.60 37.99
CA ILE A 308 -76.41 2.15 37.48
C ILE A 308 -77.58 1.23 37.84
N ARG A 309 -77.42 -0.10 37.74
CA ARG A 309 -78.45 -1.09 38.11
C ARG A 309 -78.81 -1.03 39.59
N ALA A 310 -77.82 -0.82 40.47
CA ALA A 310 -78.02 -0.71 41.91
C ALA A 310 -78.64 0.64 42.33
N GLN A 311 -78.29 1.73 41.64
CA GLN A 311 -78.73 3.09 42.00
C GLN A 311 -80.11 3.45 41.40
N GLN A 312 -80.37 3.12 40.14
CA GLN A 312 -81.54 3.61 39.41
C GLN A 312 -82.67 2.58 39.41
N ARG A 313 -83.77 2.87 40.12
CA ARG A 313 -84.94 1.99 40.24
C ARG A 313 -85.85 2.02 39.00
N ASP A 314 -86.05 3.19 38.39
CA ASP A 314 -86.88 3.39 37.19
C ASP A 314 -86.24 2.72 35.94
N PRO A 315 -86.96 1.84 35.21
CA PRO A 315 -86.49 1.21 33.98
C PRO A 315 -86.12 2.18 32.84
N LEU A 316 -86.86 3.27 32.62
CA LEU A 316 -86.63 4.24 31.55
C LEU A 316 -85.36 5.04 31.83
N VAL A 317 -85.22 5.56 33.05
CA VAL A 317 -84.01 6.26 33.51
C VAL A 317 -82.79 5.32 33.46
N ARG A 318 -82.94 4.05 33.85
CA ARG A 318 -81.87 3.05 33.76
C ARG A 318 -81.45 2.79 32.31
N LYS A 319 -82.39 2.73 31.36
CA LYS A 319 -82.11 2.57 29.92
C LYS A 319 -81.28 3.75 29.39
N LEU A 320 -81.67 4.99 29.70
CA LEU A 320 -80.92 6.20 29.31
C LEU A 320 -79.49 6.18 29.87
N HIS A 321 -79.31 5.84 31.15
CA HIS A 321 -77.99 5.73 31.77
C HIS A 321 -77.12 4.63 31.15
N TYR A 322 -77.70 3.51 30.71
CA TYR A 322 -76.96 2.49 29.96
C TYR A 322 -76.50 2.97 28.58
N HIS A 323 -77.32 3.75 27.87
CA HIS A 323 -76.91 4.37 26.60
C HIS A 323 -75.78 5.39 26.80
N ILE A 324 -75.83 6.19 27.88
CA ILE A 324 -74.74 7.12 28.24
C ILE A 324 -73.45 6.35 28.57
N ALA A 325 -73.53 5.24 29.33
CA ALA A 325 -72.36 4.43 29.66
C ALA A 325 -71.75 3.71 28.44
N GLU A 326 -72.56 3.35 27.43
CA GLU A 326 -72.07 2.84 26.15
C GLU A 326 -71.42 3.93 25.29
N LEU A 327 -72.02 5.12 25.22
CA LEU A 327 -71.46 6.26 24.50
C LEU A 327 -70.11 6.68 25.11
N GLN A 328 -69.99 6.70 26.44
CA GLN A 328 -68.73 6.94 27.15
C GLN A 328 -67.68 5.85 26.87
N ARG A 329 -68.09 4.57 26.81
CA ARG A 329 -67.19 3.47 26.38
C ARG A 329 -66.70 3.69 24.95
N MET A 330 -67.58 4.06 24.02
CA MET A 330 -67.20 4.33 22.63
C MET A 330 -66.24 5.53 22.52
N GLN A 331 -66.49 6.62 23.26
CA GLN A 331 -65.58 7.77 23.35
C GLN A 331 -64.20 7.36 23.89
N ALA A 332 -64.14 6.58 24.97
CA ALA A 332 -62.89 6.08 25.53
C ALA A 332 -62.11 5.18 24.54
N LEU A 333 -62.81 4.35 23.75
CA LEU A 333 -62.18 3.53 22.69
C LEU A 333 -61.64 4.37 21.52
N ILE A 334 -62.31 5.47 21.17
CA ILE A 334 -61.81 6.41 20.14
C ILE A 334 -60.54 7.10 20.66
N ALA A 335 -60.58 7.65 21.88
CA ALA A 335 -59.42 8.28 22.51
C ALA A 335 -58.24 7.30 22.68
N LEU A 336 -58.50 6.04 23.05
CA LEU A 336 -57.47 4.99 23.12
C LEU A 336 -56.86 4.70 21.74
N LYS A 337 -57.67 4.69 20.67
CA LYS A 337 -57.16 4.48 19.31
C LYS A 337 -56.25 5.64 18.86
N GLU A 338 -56.54 6.86 19.29
CA GLU A 338 -55.74 8.05 18.99
C GLU A 338 -54.44 8.09 19.80
N SER A 339 -54.47 7.80 21.10
CA SER A 339 -53.25 7.74 21.93
C SER A 339 -52.32 6.61 21.49
N VAL A 340 -52.84 5.41 21.21
CA VAL A 340 -52.06 4.27 20.66
C VAL A 340 -51.45 4.61 19.29
N LYS A 341 -52.13 5.44 18.47
CA LYS A 341 -51.57 5.94 17.20
C LYS A 341 -50.46 6.95 17.44
N ALA A 342 -50.59 7.85 18.42
CA ALA A 342 -49.57 8.81 18.80
C ALA A 342 -48.32 8.12 19.38
N GLU A 343 -48.48 7.25 20.39
CA GLU A 343 -47.40 6.43 20.97
C GLU A 343 -46.66 5.63 19.89
N ARG A 344 -47.38 5.04 18.93
CA ARG A 344 -46.77 4.36 17.79
C ARG A 344 -45.96 5.30 16.91
N LEU A 345 -46.43 6.52 16.63
CA LEU A 345 -45.70 7.49 15.81
C LEU A 345 -44.45 8.00 16.53
N GLU A 346 -44.50 8.20 17.84
CA GLU A 346 -43.33 8.52 18.68
C GLU A 346 -42.30 7.38 18.66
N LEU A 347 -42.72 6.13 18.81
CA LEU A 347 -41.82 4.97 18.72
C LEU A 347 -41.21 4.79 17.32
N ILE A 348 -41.91 5.20 16.26
CA ILE A 348 -41.38 5.25 14.89
C ILE A 348 -40.35 6.38 14.76
N GLY A 349 -40.65 7.59 15.25
CA GLY A 349 -39.73 8.73 15.24
C GLY A 349 -38.46 8.49 16.05
N GLN A 350 -38.56 7.75 17.16
CA GLN A 350 -37.42 7.29 17.97
C GLN A 350 -36.66 6.10 17.36
N GLY A 351 -37.11 5.54 16.22
CA GLY A 351 -36.48 4.37 15.58
C GLY A 351 -36.59 3.05 16.35
N LYS A 352 -37.43 2.98 17.39
CA LYS A 352 -37.59 1.81 18.28
C LYS A 352 -38.66 0.82 17.81
N TRP A 353 -39.60 1.28 16.98
CA TRP A 353 -40.74 0.48 16.52
C TRP A 353 -40.37 -0.65 15.55
N TYR A 354 -39.31 -0.44 14.76
CA TYR A 354 -38.74 -1.43 13.86
C TYR A 354 -37.34 -1.81 14.36
N PRO A 355 -36.91 -3.06 14.21
CA PRO A 355 -35.56 -3.45 14.59
C PRO A 355 -34.55 -2.79 13.64
N PRO A 356 -33.58 -2.00 14.12
CA PRO A 356 -32.57 -1.35 13.27
C PRO A 356 -31.97 -2.29 12.23
N SER A 357 -31.68 -1.72 11.06
CA SER A 357 -30.89 -2.40 10.04
C SER A 357 -29.48 -2.70 10.57
N TYR A 358 -28.80 -3.67 9.95
CA TYR A 358 -27.42 -4.00 10.33
C TYR A 358 -26.49 -2.77 10.32
N ARG A 359 -26.67 -1.84 9.37
CA ARG A 359 -25.89 -0.59 9.31
C ARG A 359 -26.17 0.32 10.52
N GLN A 360 -27.43 0.56 10.86
CA GLN A 360 -27.81 1.37 12.03
C GLN A 360 -27.41 0.74 13.36
N TRP A 361 -27.49 -0.59 13.49
CA TRP A 361 -27.04 -1.29 14.68
C TRP A 361 -25.52 -1.19 14.85
N VAL A 362 -24.76 -1.38 13.75
CA VAL A 362 -23.31 -1.18 13.73
C VAL A 362 -22.93 0.29 14.02
N GLU A 363 -23.72 1.28 13.60
CA GLU A 363 -23.52 2.68 13.98
C GLU A 363 -23.64 2.89 15.52
N VAL A 364 -24.62 2.25 16.16
CA VAL A 364 -24.81 2.30 17.62
C VAL A 364 -23.70 1.56 18.37
N GLU A 365 -23.28 0.38 17.93
CA GLU A 365 -22.15 -0.35 18.54
C GLU A 365 -20.82 0.39 18.34
N ALA A 366 -20.63 1.05 17.20
CA ALA A 366 -19.45 1.89 16.95
C ALA A 366 -19.41 3.11 17.88
N LEU A 367 -20.56 3.73 18.19
CA LEU A 367 -20.67 4.81 19.20
C LEU A 367 -20.36 4.33 20.63
N LYS A 368 -20.56 3.04 20.94
CA LYS A 368 -20.10 2.43 22.20
C LYS A 368 -18.60 2.11 22.21
N GLY A 369 -17.90 2.29 21.08
CA GLY A 369 -16.47 2.03 20.93
C GLY A 369 -16.10 0.62 20.47
N ASP A 370 -17.04 -0.18 19.95
CA ASP A 370 -16.70 -1.48 19.38
C ASP A 370 -15.79 -1.33 18.14
N ARG A 371 -14.54 -1.82 18.28
CA ARG A 371 -13.50 -1.80 17.24
C ARG A 371 -13.93 -2.54 15.98
N ALA A 372 -14.69 -3.63 16.09
CA ALA A 372 -15.22 -4.37 14.95
C ALA A 372 -16.28 -3.56 14.20
N ALA A 373 -17.17 -2.90 14.94
CA ALA A 373 -18.22 -2.04 14.38
C ALA A 373 -17.64 -0.82 13.65
N ILE A 374 -16.68 -0.12 14.27
CA ILE A 374 -15.94 1.00 13.65
C ILE A 374 -15.23 0.54 12.37
N SER A 375 -14.58 -0.62 12.38
CA SER A 375 -13.93 -1.20 11.19
C SER A 375 -14.92 -1.52 10.07
N GLN A 376 -16.13 -1.98 10.42
CA GLN A 376 -17.19 -2.32 9.48
C GLN A 376 -17.81 -1.07 8.81
N LEU A 377 -18.04 0.02 9.56
CA LEU A 377 -18.49 1.30 8.97
C LEU A 377 -17.52 1.82 7.91
N ARG A 378 -16.22 1.79 8.22
CA ARG A 378 -15.18 2.16 7.24
C ARG A 378 -15.14 1.25 6.02
N GLY A 379 -15.37 -0.05 6.21
CA GLY A 379 -15.48 -1.00 5.11
C GLY A 379 -16.59 -0.67 4.12
N TRP A 380 -17.67 -0.03 4.58
CA TRP A 380 -18.70 0.54 3.71
C TRP A 380 -18.27 1.88 3.11
N ASP A 381 -17.73 2.80 3.90
CA ASP A 381 -17.27 4.12 3.41
C ASP A 381 -16.21 4.01 2.28
N TYR A 382 -15.26 3.07 2.34
CA TYR A 382 -14.33 2.82 1.21
C TYR A 382 -15.02 2.31 -0.06
N ARG A 383 -16.05 1.48 0.10
CA ARG A 383 -16.81 0.94 -1.03
C ARG A 383 -17.58 2.06 -1.72
N ASP A 384 -18.12 2.97 -0.91
CA ASP A 384 -18.94 4.11 -1.33
C ASP A 384 -18.05 5.23 -1.94
N ARG A 385 -16.81 5.45 -1.44
CA ARG A 385 -15.88 6.54 -1.85
C ARG A 385 -14.80 6.18 -2.89
N ARG A 386 -15.02 5.18 -3.75
CA ARG A 386 -14.01 4.74 -4.77
C ARG A 386 -13.50 5.82 -5.75
N HIS A 387 -14.10 7.01 -5.80
CA HIS A 387 -13.73 8.11 -6.70
C HIS A 387 -13.26 9.40 -6.00
N ASP A 388 -13.05 9.38 -4.68
CA ASP A 388 -12.74 10.62 -3.94
C ASP A 388 -11.24 10.98 -3.95
N ASN A 389 -10.91 12.15 -4.53
CA ASN A 389 -9.55 12.71 -4.66
C ASN A 389 -9.00 13.31 -3.35
N THR A 390 -9.72 13.21 -2.23
CA THR A 390 -9.31 13.79 -0.93
C THR A 390 -8.11 13.10 -0.24
N GLN A 391 -7.28 12.35 -0.97
CA GLN A 391 -6.27 11.45 -0.39
C GLN A 391 -4.84 12.00 -0.23
N SER A 392 -4.50 13.13 -0.88
CA SER A 392 -3.13 13.69 -0.90
C SER A 392 -2.88 14.85 0.08
N THR A 393 -1.65 14.95 0.58
CA THR A 393 -1.10 16.14 1.24
C THR A 393 -1.17 17.36 0.32
N SER A 394 -1.47 18.52 0.89
CA SER A 394 -1.50 19.81 0.18
C SER A 394 -1.10 20.95 1.10
N ASN A 395 -0.97 22.16 0.56
CA ASN A 395 -0.60 23.37 1.29
C ASN A 395 -1.56 23.71 2.46
N GLN A 396 -2.71 23.04 2.59
CA GLN A 396 -3.68 23.24 3.67
C GLN A 396 -3.80 22.04 4.63
N ARG A 397 -3.31 20.85 4.24
CA ARG A 397 -3.46 19.61 5.03
C ARG A 397 -2.26 18.67 4.87
N CYS A 398 -1.84 18.08 5.97
CA CYS A 398 -0.87 16.99 5.99
C CYS A 398 -1.61 15.66 6.12
N VAL A 399 -1.13 14.63 5.41
CA VAL A 399 -1.65 13.26 5.49
C VAL A 399 -0.53 12.34 5.94
N VAL A 400 -0.72 11.69 7.09
CA VAL A 400 0.13 10.56 7.52
C VAL A 400 -0.59 9.28 7.15
N LEU A 401 0.01 8.47 6.29
CA LEU A 401 -0.44 7.12 5.96
C LEU A 401 -0.07 6.16 7.08
N CYS A 402 -1.06 5.41 7.56
CA CYS A 402 -0.90 4.30 8.51
C CYS A 402 -1.15 2.97 7.77
N GLU A 403 -0.96 1.82 8.43
CA GLU A 403 -1.19 0.54 7.76
C GLU A 403 -2.65 0.40 7.23
N PRO A 404 -2.84 0.00 5.95
CA PRO A 404 -4.16 -0.18 5.35
C PRO A 404 -5.07 -1.11 6.17
N GLY A 405 -6.18 -0.56 6.66
CA GLY A 405 -7.16 -1.31 7.46
C GLY A 405 -6.93 -1.29 8.97
N SER A 406 -5.93 -0.56 9.49
CA SER A 406 -5.87 -0.18 10.91
C SER A 406 -7.17 0.51 11.32
N ALA A 407 -7.74 0.20 12.48
CA ALA A 407 -8.93 0.89 12.98
C ALA A 407 -8.55 2.27 13.53
N PRO A 408 -9.37 3.32 13.33
CA PRO A 408 -9.14 4.60 13.99
C PRO A 408 -9.38 4.47 15.50
N LEU A 409 -8.69 5.28 16.29
CA LEU A 409 -8.64 5.15 17.75
C LEU A 409 -9.86 5.82 18.40
N TYR A 410 -10.75 5.06 19.06
CA TYR A 410 -11.92 5.60 19.77
C TYR A 410 -11.76 5.50 21.29
N TYR A 411 -10.91 6.37 21.84
CA TYR A 411 -10.74 6.57 23.28
C TYR A 411 -10.24 7.98 23.56
N ASN A 412 -10.50 8.48 24.77
CA ASN A 412 -9.96 9.77 25.21
C ASN A 412 -8.43 9.70 25.24
N MET A 413 -7.79 10.68 24.62
CA MET A 413 -6.34 10.81 24.60
C MET A 413 -5.95 12.00 25.49
N PRO A 414 -4.71 12.05 26.02
CA PRO A 414 -4.21 13.23 26.74
C PRO A 414 -4.39 14.48 25.88
N GLY A 415 -5.19 15.44 26.36
CA GLY A 415 -5.52 16.68 25.66
C GLY A 415 -6.46 16.57 24.45
N LEU A 416 -6.98 15.39 24.08
CA LEU A 416 -7.86 15.24 22.90
C LEU A 416 -9.13 14.43 23.19
N LYS A 417 -10.26 14.97 22.74
CA LYS A 417 -11.58 14.35 22.76
C LYS A 417 -11.92 13.75 21.39
N PRO A 418 -12.24 12.43 21.29
CA PRO A 418 -12.68 11.80 20.05
C PRO A 418 -14.17 12.06 19.79
N ALA A 419 -14.53 12.24 18.51
CA ALA A 419 -15.90 12.34 18.04
C ALA A 419 -16.09 11.48 16.76
N LEU A 420 -16.81 10.37 16.88
CA LEU A 420 -17.11 9.47 15.77
C LEU A 420 -17.98 10.19 14.72
N GLN A 421 -17.56 10.11 13.46
CA GLN A 421 -18.26 10.66 12.31
C GLN A 421 -19.09 9.56 11.61
N LYS A 422 -20.13 9.94 10.85
CA LYS A 422 -21.04 8.99 10.17
C LYS A 422 -20.38 8.05 9.13
N ASN A 423 -19.18 8.41 8.67
CA ASN A 423 -18.33 7.61 7.77
C ASN A 423 -17.38 6.65 8.52
N GLY A 424 -17.45 6.57 9.85
CA GLY A 424 -16.56 5.75 10.67
C GLY A 424 -15.15 6.31 10.88
N SER A 425 -14.88 7.55 10.46
CA SER A 425 -13.66 8.27 10.87
C SER A 425 -13.85 8.95 12.22
N ILE A 426 -12.77 9.20 12.94
CA ILE A 426 -12.81 9.79 14.28
C ILE A 426 -12.16 11.16 14.22
N ARG A 427 -12.92 12.19 14.56
CA ARG A 427 -12.40 13.56 14.66
C ARG A 427 -11.87 13.77 16.07
N PHE A 428 -10.61 14.16 16.21
CA PHE A 428 -10.05 14.60 17.48
C PHE A 428 -10.11 16.12 17.57
N SER A 429 -10.65 16.60 18.68
CA SER A 429 -10.59 18.01 19.07
C SER A 429 -9.84 18.17 20.38
N ASP A 430 -9.08 19.25 20.49
CA ASP A 430 -8.43 19.71 21.71
C ASP A 430 -9.46 19.83 22.86
N THR A 431 -9.14 19.34 24.06
CA THR A 431 -10.09 19.29 25.19
C THR A 431 -10.45 20.66 25.75
N ASP A 432 -9.54 21.61 25.65
CA ASP A 432 -9.58 22.86 26.41
C ASP A 432 -10.10 23.99 25.52
N THR A 433 -9.69 23.99 24.25
CA THR A 433 -10.09 24.98 23.23
C THR A 433 -11.22 24.49 22.33
N GLY A 434 -11.52 23.18 22.31
CA GLY A 434 -12.50 22.58 21.39
C GLY A 434 -12.10 22.60 19.91
N GLN A 435 -10.89 23.07 19.57
CA GLN A 435 -10.44 23.20 18.19
C GLN A 435 -10.16 21.84 17.54
N HIS A 436 -10.39 21.74 16.23
CA HIS A 436 -10.05 20.54 15.47
C HIS A 436 -8.54 20.35 15.38
N VAL A 437 -8.06 19.16 15.75
CA VAL A 437 -6.63 18.80 15.70
C VAL A 437 -6.37 17.87 14.52
N CYS A 438 -7.04 16.71 14.48
CA CYS A 438 -6.92 15.78 13.35
C CYS A 438 -8.18 14.95 13.12
N THR A 439 -8.24 14.30 11.96
CA THR A 439 -9.25 13.28 11.65
C THR A 439 -8.54 11.98 11.32
N ASP A 440 -8.80 10.97 12.15
CA ASP A 440 -8.30 9.62 12.01
C ASP A 440 -9.26 8.78 11.17
N TYR A 441 -8.80 8.38 9.98
CA TYR A 441 -9.49 7.47 9.07
C TYR A 441 -8.94 6.04 9.19
N GLY A 442 -8.11 5.74 10.20
CA GLY A 442 -7.52 4.43 10.44
C GLY A 442 -6.33 4.14 9.54
N ASP A 443 -6.53 4.11 8.21
CA ASP A 443 -5.44 3.99 7.22
C ASP A 443 -4.63 5.28 7.02
N ARG A 444 -5.14 6.41 7.51
CA ARG A 444 -4.44 7.69 7.50
C ARG A 444 -4.97 8.61 8.58
N VAL A 445 -4.10 9.48 9.06
CA VAL A 445 -4.46 10.62 9.92
C VAL A 445 -4.27 11.89 9.09
N VAL A 446 -5.32 12.71 9.00
CA VAL A 446 -5.31 13.98 8.27
C VAL A 446 -5.41 15.12 9.27
N PHE A 447 -4.50 16.08 9.18
CA PHE A 447 -4.46 17.26 10.03
C PHE A 447 -4.11 18.51 9.21
N ARG A 448 -4.16 19.68 9.83
CA ARG A 448 -3.89 20.97 9.17
C ARG A 448 -2.40 21.11 8.86
N ASN A 449 -2.05 21.58 7.66
CA ASN A 449 -0.67 21.95 7.36
C ASN A 449 -0.33 23.32 7.99
N GLY A 450 0.90 23.48 8.46
CA GLY A 450 1.41 24.75 8.98
C GLY A 450 1.84 25.69 7.85
N SER A 451 1.82 27.00 8.09
CA SER A 451 2.40 28.01 7.19
C SER A 451 3.93 27.98 7.12
N ASP A 452 4.54 27.42 8.15
CA ASP A 452 5.97 27.45 8.47
C ASP A 452 6.32 26.24 9.34
N PHE A 453 7.60 25.90 9.38
CA PHE A 453 8.11 24.71 10.06
C PHE A 453 7.75 24.66 11.56
N ALA A 454 7.80 25.79 12.27
CA ALA A 454 7.48 25.86 13.70
C ALA A 454 5.97 25.72 13.97
N SER A 455 5.11 26.21 13.07
CA SER A 455 3.67 25.89 13.10
C SER A 455 3.41 24.42 12.80
N LEU A 456 4.12 23.83 11.82
CA LEU A 456 3.95 22.43 11.44
C LEU A 456 4.38 21.47 12.55
N GLN A 457 5.51 21.73 13.23
CA GLN A 457 5.92 21.00 14.43
C GLN A 457 4.87 21.11 15.55
N ARG A 458 4.27 22.30 15.78
CA ARG A 458 3.20 22.47 16.78
C ARG A 458 1.95 21.65 16.47
N GLU A 459 1.50 21.59 15.22
CA GLU A 459 0.37 20.74 14.85
C GLU A 459 0.74 19.24 14.94
N LEU A 460 1.94 18.84 14.51
CA LEU A 460 2.43 17.46 14.68
C LEU A 460 2.47 17.03 16.15
N ASN A 461 2.94 17.89 17.05
CA ASN A 461 2.97 17.61 18.49
C ASN A 461 1.57 17.37 19.06
N ARG A 462 0.55 18.12 18.60
CA ARG A 462 -0.86 17.90 18.97
C ARG A 462 -1.42 16.59 18.41
N VAL A 463 -0.96 16.15 17.24
CA VAL A 463 -1.37 14.89 16.60
C VAL A 463 -0.61 13.68 17.15
N SER A 464 0.57 13.90 17.77
CA SER A 464 1.46 12.85 18.28
C SER A 464 0.78 11.78 19.16
N PRO A 465 -0.20 12.08 20.05
CA PRO A 465 -0.85 11.03 20.83
C PRO A 465 -1.60 10.03 19.94
N VAL A 466 -2.25 10.49 18.88
CA VAL A 466 -3.05 9.65 17.95
C VAL A 466 -2.17 8.78 17.05
N LEU A 467 -0.93 9.21 16.80
CA LEU A 467 0.06 8.43 16.04
C LEU A 467 0.75 7.39 16.92
N PHE A 468 1.21 7.80 18.11
CA PHE A 468 2.00 6.93 19.01
C PHE A 468 1.17 6.03 19.93
N ALA A 469 -0.15 6.20 20.02
CA ALA A 469 -1.04 5.25 20.69
C ALA A 469 -1.43 4.03 19.82
N ARG A 470 -0.79 3.89 18.65
CA ARG A 470 -0.88 2.72 17.78
C ARG A 470 0.23 1.74 18.16
N ASP A 471 0.04 0.46 17.87
CA ASP A 471 1.07 -0.59 18.00
C ASP A 471 2.37 -0.11 17.29
N PRO A 472 3.53 0.03 17.97
CA PRO A 472 4.78 0.51 17.37
C PRO A 472 5.24 -0.28 16.14
N LYS A 473 4.82 -1.55 16.05
CA LYS A 473 5.09 -2.45 14.90
C LYS A 473 4.27 -2.05 13.65
N MET A 474 3.25 -1.20 13.82
CA MET A 474 2.41 -0.62 12.75
C MET A 474 3.00 0.70 12.25
N GLY A 475 4.14 0.62 11.55
CA GLY A 475 4.83 1.81 11.06
C GLY A 475 3.94 2.70 10.17
N PHE A 476 4.04 4.02 10.36
CA PHE A 476 3.34 5.04 9.57
C PHE A 476 4.33 5.83 8.68
N ALA A 477 3.83 6.61 7.72
CA ALA A 477 4.65 7.39 6.79
C ALA A 477 3.95 8.69 6.34
N PRO A 478 4.69 9.74 6.01
CA PRO A 478 4.11 10.94 5.40
C PRO A 478 3.72 10.68 3.94
N GLU A 479 2.56 11.20 3.54
CA GLU A 479 2.15 11.26 2.13
C GLU A 479 2.73 12.51 1.45
N GLY A 480 3.19 12.35 0.21
CA GLY A 480 3.74 13.45 -0.59
C GLY A 480 5.24 13.66 -0.41
N ASN A 481 5.82 14.64 -1.12
CA ASN A 481 7.26 14.95 -1.10
C ASN A 481 7.55 16.32 -0.47
N ASP A 482 6.70 16.76 0.46
CA ASP A 482 6.93 17.97 1.24
C ASP A 482 8.12 17.76 2.19
N ILE A 483 9.21 18.49 1.94
CA ILE A 483 10.48 18.36 2.67
C ILE A 483 10.32 18.78 4.13
N GLN A 484 9.55 19.85 4.40
CA GLN A 484 9.34 20.35 5.76
C GLN A 484 8.49 19.38 6.58
N PHE A 485 7.44 18.82 5.98
CA PHE A 485 6.61 17.80 6.63
C PHE A 485 7.36 16.50 6.87
N ASN A 486 8.15 16.02 5.90
CA ASN A 486 8.97 14.82 6.06
C ASN A 486 10.00 14.99 7.19
N GLN A 487 10.68 16.14 7.25
CA GLN A 487 11.66 16.46 8.29
C GLN A 487 10.99 16.57 9.68
N ALA A 488 9.91 17.34 9.81
CA ALA A 488 9.23 17.51 11.10
C ALA A 488 8.64 16.19 11.65
N LEU A 489 8.14 15.30 10.78
CA LEU A 489 7.69 13.98 11.19
C LEU A 489 8.86 13.08 11.63
N ALA A 490 9.98 13.11 10.89
CA ALA A 490 11.18 12.35 11.23
C ALA A 490 11.77 12.76 12.59
N GLU A 491 11.85 14.08 12.86
CA GLU A 491 12.27 14.64 14.15
C GLU A 491 11.37 14.18 15.30
N MET A 492 10.04 14.27 15.12
CA MET A 492 9.07 13.85 16.13
C MET A 492 9.20 12.36 16.50
N VAL A 493 9.40 11.49 15.50
CA VAL A 493 9.57 10.05 15.72
C VAL A 493 10.94 9.74 16.33
N GLY A 494 12.01 10.40 15.86
CA GLY A 494 13.35 10.21 16.41
C GLY A 494 13.44 10.64 17.88
N TRP A 495 12.80 11.77 18.22
CA TRP A 495 12.69 12.22 19.61
C TRP A 495 11.89 11.20 20.45
N TYR A 496 10.73 10.74 19.96
CA TYR A 496 9.93 9.73 20.68
C TYR A 496 10.72 8.45 20.97
N ASN A 497 11.50 7.95 20.01
CA ASN A 497 12.28 6.72 20.17
C ASN A 497 13.46 6.86 21.15
N VAL A 498 14.10 8.04 21.23
CA VAL A 498 15.21 8.28 22.17
C VAL A 498 14.70 8.47 23.59
N TYR A 499 13.66 9.30 23.79
CA TYR A 499 13.24 9.73 25.12
C TYR A 499 12.11 8.90 25.75
N ARG A 500 11.55 7.90 25.04
CA ARG A 500 10.31 7.23 25.48
C ARG A 500 10.22 5.72 25.29
N ALA A 501 11.17 5.09 24.59
CA ALA A 501 11.11 3.66 24.26
C ALA A 501 12.26 2.86 24.89
N GLY A 502 11.94 1.69 25.45
CA GLY A 502 12.92 0.61 25.56
C GLY A 502 13.21 0.00 24.17
N GLU A 503 14.27 -0.78 24.03
CA GLU A 503 14.74 -1.27 22.72
C GLU A 503 13.67 -2.06 21.92
N GLU A 504 12.68 -2.66 22.58
CA GLU A 504 11.62 -3.47 21.95
C GLU A 504 10.47 -2.66 21.30
N ASP A 505 10.31 -1.38 21.65
CA ASP A 505 9.13 -0.55 21.27
C ASP A 505 9.45 0.60 20.28
N GLN A 506 10.61 0.57 19.62
CA GLN A 506 11.01 1.61 18.66
C GLN A 506 10.07 1.71 17.45
N VAL A 507 9.50 2.89 17.24
CA VAL A 507 8.59 3.19 16.13
C VAL A 507 9.38 3.43 14.84
N ARG A 508 9.05 2.70 13.78
CA ARG A 508 9.70 2.85 12.45
C ARG A 508 8.78 3.55 11.47
N ILE A 509 9.36 4.43 10.65
CA ILE A 509 8.67 5.09 9.55
C ILE A 509 8.64 4.13 8.36
N SER A 510 7.44 3.88 7.80
CA SER A 510 7.21 2.93 6.71
C SER A 510 7.90 3.29 5.38
N ARG A 511 8.57 4.45 5.30
CA ARG A 511 9.09 5.08 4.09
C ARG A 511 10.61 5.30 4.25
N PRO A 512 11.49 4.56 3.54
CA PRO A 512 12.91 4.44 3.89
C PRO A 512 13.76 5.72 3.85
N ASP A 513 13.44 6.68 2.99
CA ASP A 513 14.12 7.99 2.93
C ASP A 513 13.81 8.83 4.17
N VAL A 514 12.56 8.86 4.61
CA VAL A 514 12.14 9.55 5.85
C VAL A 514 12.56 8.76 7.10
N ASP A 515 12.62 7.43 7.02
CA ASP A 515 13.14 6.60 8.12
C ASP A 515 14.64 6.84 8.34
N ARG A 516 15.41 7.08 7.27
CA ARG A 516 16.81 7.53 7.39
C ARG A 516 16.93 8.91 8.03
N MET A 517 15.99 9.82 7.73
CA MET A 517 15.92 11.13 8.40
C MET A 517 15.63 10.96 9.90
N ARG A 518 14.75 10.02 10.30
CA ARG A 518 14.55 9.63 11.71
C ARG A 518 15.86 9.14 12.33
N GLU A 519 16.59 8.23 11.69
CA GLU A 519 17.85 7.68 12.22
C GLU A 519 18.91 8.78 12.45
N GLN A 520 18.99 9.75 11.54
CA GLN A 520 19.84 10.93 11.70
C GLN A 520 19.41 11.79 12.89
N CYS A 521 18.10 12.01 13.07
CA CYS A 521 17.56 12.74 14.22
C CYS A 521 17.83 11.98 15.53
N GLU A 522 17.66 10.66 15.57
CA GLU A 522 17.97 9.86 16.77
C GLU A 522 19.45 9.91 17.13
N ALA A 523 20.35 9.80 16.15
CA ALA A 523 21.79 9.93 16.39
C ALA A 523 22.15 11.33 16.93
N PHE A 524 21.53 12.38 16.38
CA PHE A 524 21.67 13.75 16.87
C PHE A 524 21.18 13.89 18.32
N PHE A 525 19.99 13.37 18.65
CA PHE A 525 19.44 13.47 20.00
C PHE A 525 20.26 12.67 21.03
N ARG A 526 20.71 11.45 20.71
CA ARG A 526 21.59 10.65 21.58
C ARG A 526 22.94 11.34 21.84
N ASN A 527 23.52 11.97 20.82
CA ASN A 527 24.76 12.73 20.97
C ASN A 527 24.54 13.98 21.85
N ALA A 528 23.42 14.70 21.68
CA ALA A 528 23.08 15.85 22.51
C ALA A 528 22.86 15.49 23.99
N GLU A 529 22.29 14.32 24.30
CA GLU A 529 22.22 13.80 25.68
C GLU A 529 23.61 13.44 26.26
N ALA A 530 24.50 12.88 25.43
CA ALA A 530 25.88 12.56 25.84
C ALA A 530 26.70 13.83 26.11
N GLU A 531 26.56 14.87 25.28
CA GLU A 531 27.20 16.17 25.46
C GLU A 531 26.68 16.89 26.74
N GLN A 532 25.38 16.82 27.03
CA GLN A 532 24.82 17.37 28.28
C GLN A 532 25.29 16.67 29.56
N ASN A 533 25.76 15.41 29.46
CA ASN A 533 26.36 14.67 30.58
C ASN A 533 27.88 14.88 30.73
N THR A 534 28.51 15.74 29.92
CA THR A 534 29.96 15.99 29.97
C THR A 534 30.26 17.37 30.57
N PRO A 535 31.09 17.48 31.64
CA PRO A 535 31.34 18.77 32.29
C PRO A 535 32.29 19.66 31.49
N ALA A 536 31.74 20.79 31.00
CA ALA A 536 32.39 22.03 30.51
C ALA A 536 33.05 22.04 29.10
N TYR A 537 32.45 22.77 28.15
CA TYR A 537 32.93 24.10 27.69
C TYR A 537 31.86 24.87 26.85
N ILE A 538 32.12 26.15 26.51
CA ILE A 538 31.17 27.19 26.03
C ILE A 538 31.83 27.96 24.85
N SER A 539 31.21 28.47 23.77
CA SER A 539 29.81 28.73 23.29
C SER A 539 29.71 28.41 21.77
N HIS A 540 28.58 28.39 21.04
CA HIS A 540 27.57 29.44 20.78
C HIS A 540 26.24 28.89 20.21
N GLU A 541 25.13 29.58 20.50
CA GLU A 541 23.74 29.25 20.10
C GLU A 541 23.48 29.35 18.58
N PRO A 542 22.49 28.60 18.07
CA PRO A 542 21.17 29.20 17.82
C PRO A 542 20.13 28.76 18.85
N ARG A 543 19.28 29.69 19.29
CA ARG A 543 18.33 29.47 20.39
C ARG A 543 17.42 28.28 20.18
N ASN A 544 17.54 27.31 21.08
CA ASN A 544 16.71 26.13 21.14
C ASN A 544 15.67 26.29 22.27
N ASP A 545 14.68 27.17 22.05
CA ASP A 545 13.66 27.53 23.05
C ASP A 545 12.57 26.46 23.21
N TRP A 546 12.91 25.18 22.98
CA TRP A 546 12.02 24.04 23.12
C TRP A 546 11.97 23.56 24.58
N LYS A 547 10.81 23.68 25.23
CA LYS A 547 10.50 23.04 26.52
C LYS A 547 9.02 22.62 26.61
N PRO A 548 8.72 21.31 26.54
CA PRO A 548 7.40 20.74 26.88
C PRO A 548 7.29 20.38 28.37
N PRO A 549 6.09 20.02 28.88
CA PRO A 549 5.76 20.16 30.29
C PRO A 549 6.29 19.03 31.21
N SER A 550 6.57 19.41 32.46
CA SER A 550 6.85 18.47 33.56
C SER A 550 5.64 17.60 33.90
N PRO A 551 5.83 16.33 34.29
CA PRO A 551 4.74 15.38 34.48
C PRO A 551 3.93 15.61 35.77
N ARG A 552 2.62 15.39 35.66
CA ARG A 552 1.70 14.94 36.71
C ARG A 552 0.70 13.97 36.12
#